data_AF-A0A0M8VAM5-F1
#
_entry.id   AF-A0A0M8VAM5-F1
#
_cell.length_a   1.000
_cell.length_b   1.000
_cell.length_c   1.000
_cell.angle_alpha   90.00
_cell.angle_beta   90.00
_cell.angle_gamma   90.00
#
_symmetry.space_group_name_H-M   'P 1'
#
loop_
_entity.id
_entity.type
_entity.pdbx_description
1 polymer ?
#
loop_
_entity_poly.entity_id
_entity_poly.type
_entity_poly.pdbx_seq_one_letter_code
_entity_poly.pdbx_strand_id
1 'polypeptide(L)'
;MGLLGRAVPSLVVLSCLVLAGCSSSGSHAGGGSAGKNGASAAGPSAVAGSAGAGGSVGEIPVGAGPRSTYTVQEQPPAGSCHYRMEKGEPLEDLKCTPGATSPAVTQANLATTICRKGGYTKNIRPPEAVTGKEKRLNAASYGYTGKMGDAEYDHLISLQLGGDPNDARNLWVEPADPGHKPGSGVNNLKDPVETKLHTAVCSGKVTLKAAQNAIVTDWTTALSKLGLAA
;
A
#
# COMPACT_ATOMS: atom_id res chain seq x y z
N MET A 1 56.64 3.58 38.70
CA MET A 1 56.10 2.34 38.07
C MET A 1 55.13 2.79 36.98
N GLY A 2 55.46 2.85 35.68
CA GLY A 2 55.67 1.72 34.74
C GLY A 2 54.37 0.91 34.61
N LEU A 3 53.66 0.73 33.48
CA LEU A 3 53.96 0.59 32.05
C LEU A 3 52.82 1.22 31.20
N LEU A 4 53.07 1.94 30.08
CA LEU A 4 52.95 1.49 28.66
C LEU A 4 51.76 0.52 28.42
N GLY A 5 50.74 0.75 27.58
CA GLY A 5 50.66 1.45 26.30
C GLY A 5 50.45 0.43 25.17
N ARG A 6 49.35 0.51 24.40
CA ARG A 6 49.27 0.19 22.96
C ARG A 6 47.85 0.33 22.38
N ALA A 7 47.73 1.26 21.43
CA ALA A 7 46.64 1.37 20.46
C ALA A 7 46.85 0.36 19.31
N VAL A 8 45.76 -0.10 18.70
CA VAL A 8 45.77 -0.98 17.50
C VAL A 8 45.17 -0.20 16.32
N PRO A 9 45.81 -0.14 15.15
CA PRO A 9 45.35 0.66 14.03
C PRO A 9 44.39 -0.08 13.10
N SER A 10 43.52 0.73 12.46
CA SER A 10 42.62 0.40 11.37
C SER A 10 43.35 -0.17 10.14
N LEU A 11 42.81 -1.23 9.55
CA LEU A 11 43.19 -1.74 8.24
C LEU A 11 42.11 -1.37 7.23
N VAL A 12 42.44 -0.39 6.38
CA VAL A 12 41.72 -0.06 5.15
C VAL A 12 42.37 -0.88 4.03
N VAL A 13 41.60 -1.76 3.37
CA VAL A 13 42.06 -2.46 2.17
C VAL A 13 41.40 -1.80 0.96
N LEU A 14 42.21 -1.03 0.24
CA LEU A 14 41.92 -0.49 -1.08
C LEU A 14 42.47 -1.49 -2.11
N SER A 15 41.61 -2.03 -2.98
CA SER A 15 42.03 -2.81 -4.15
C SER A 15 41.47 -2.20 -5.41
N CYS A 16 42.36 -1.60 -6.19
CA CYS A 16 42.18 -1.26 -7.60
C CYS A 16 43.08 -2.20 -8.42
N LEU A 17 42.53 -2.93 -9.38
CA LEU A 17 43.27 -3.43 -10.57
C LEU A 17 42.26 -3.69 -11.71
N VAL A 18 42.19 -2.76 -12.67
CA VAL A 18 42.74 -2.78 -14.06
C VAL A 18 41.93 -3.61 -15.07
N LEU A 19 41.55 -2.89 -16.14
CA LEU A 19 40.86 -3.34 -17.35
C LEU A 19 41.62 -4.39 -18.17
N ALA A 20 40.89 -5.30 -18.80
CA ALA A 20 41.26 -5.91 -20.07
C ALA A 20 40.02 -6.03 -20.96
N GLY A 21 40.03 -5.31 -22.08
CA GLY A 21 39.05 -5.48 -23.15
C GLY A 21 39.53 -6.49 -24.18
N CYS A 22 38.59 -7.11 -24.90
CA CYS A 22 38.79 -7.67 -26.23
C CYS A 22 37.47 -7.53 -27.00
N SER A 23 37.49 -6.71 -28.04
CA SER A 23 36.49 -6.68 -29.10
C SER A 23 36.85 -7.73 -30.15
N SER A 24 35.87 -8.41 -30.72
CA SER A 24 36.01 -9.07 -32.02
C SER A 24 34.75 -8.86 -32.86
N SER A 25 34.90 -7.99 -33.85
CA SER A 25 34.05 -7.92 -35.02
C SER A 25 34.43 -9.05 -35.99
N GLY A 26 33.44 -9.68 -36.61
CA GLY A 26 33.64 -10.69 -37.63
C GLY A 26 32.38 -10.85 -38.48
N SER A 27 32.17 -9.94 -39.41
CA SER A 27 31.23 -10.09 -40.54
C SER A 27 31.90 -10.96 -41.61
N HIS A 28 31.24 -11.97 -42.16
CA HIS A 28 31.46 -12.45 -43.54
C HIS A 28 30.13 -12.94 -44.12
N ALA A 29 29.87 -12.49 -45.34
CA ALA A 29 28.64 -12.65 -46.11
C ALA A 29 28.76 -13.74 -47.18
N GLY A 30 27.60 -14.12 -47.74
CA GLY A 30 27.45 -14.86 -49.01
C GLY A 30 26.76 -16.21 -48.79
N GLY A 31 25.71 -16.60 -49.49
CA GLY A 31 24.98 -16.06 -50.63
C GLY A 31 24.18 -17.21 -51.27
N GLY A 32 23.06 -16.91 -51.95
CA GLY A 32 22.59 -17.73 -53.08
C GLY A 32 21.51 -18.81 -52.86
N SER A 33 20.26 -18.39 -53.06
CA SER A 33 19.24 -18.95 -53.98
C SER A 33 18.64 -20.37 -53.83
N ALA A 34 17.31 -20.35 -53.65
CA ALA A 34 16.26 -21.11 -54.35
C ALA A 34 16.16 -22.66 -54.24
N GLY A 35 15.04 -23.11 -53.68
CA GLY A 35 14.52 -24.47 -53.84
C GLY A 35 13.13 -24.62 -53.24
N LYS A 36 12.17 -25.11 -54.05
CA LYS A 36 10.72 -25.13 -53.82
C LYS A 36 10.24 -26.34 -53.00
N ASN A 37 9.01 -26.19 -52.48
CA ASN A 37 8.00 -27.20 -52.15
C ASN A 37 8.14 -27.99 -50.84
N GLY A 38 7.05 -28.01 -50.06
CA GLY A 38 6.80 -29.07 -49.07
C GLY A 38 5.88 -28.61 -47.95
N ALA A 39 4.63 -29.04 -48.01
CA ALA A 39 3.57 -28.75 -47.05
C ALA A 39 3.92 -29.19 -45.62
N SER A 40 3.40 -28.48 -44.61
CA SER A 40 3.27 -29.00 -43.25
C SER A 40 2.02 -28.45 -42.55
N ALA A 41 1.08 -29.37 -42.40
CA ALA A 41 0.16 -29.62 -41.28
C ALA A 41 -0.23 -28.47 -40.33
N ALA A 42 -1.55 -28.20 -40.34
CA ALA A 42 -2.44 -27.91 -39.22
C ALA A 42 -1.79 -27.55 -37.86
N GLY A 43 -1.86 -26.26 -37.52
CA GLY A 43 -1.73 -25.79 -36.13
C GLY A 43 -3.07 -25.91 -35.39
N PRO A 44 -3.12 -26.38 -34.13
CA PRO A 44 -4.32 -26.30 -33.32
C PRO A 44 -4.50 -24.87 -32.77
N SER A 45 -5.77 -24.48 -32.70
CA SER A 45 -6.30 -23.22 -32.22
C SER A 45 -5.70 -22.75 -30.89
N ALA A 46 -5.14 -21.54 -30.89
CA ALA A 46 -4.94 -20.78 -29.67
C ALA A 46 -6.31 -20.36 -29.12
N VAL A 47 -6.76 -21.05 -28.07
CA VAL A 47 -7.80 -20.53 -27.20
C VAL A 47 -7.24 -19.28 -26.51
N ALA A 48 -7.82 -18.13 -26.83
CA ALA A 48 -7.60 -16.91 -26.09
C ALA A 48 -8.11 -17.14 -24.65
N GLY A 49 -7.17 -17.44 -23.75
CA GLY A 49 -7.44 -17.40 -22.32
C GLY A 49 -7.69 -15.96 -21.94
N SER A 50 -8.95 -15.63 -21.67
CA SER A 50 -9.37 -14.38 -21.05
C SER A 50 -8.62 -14.22 -19.73
N ALA A 51 -7.54 -13.43 -19.75
CA ALA A 51 -6.98 -12.86 -18.54
C ALA A 51 -8.09 -12.03 -17.90
N GLY A 52 -8.49 -12.42 -16.70
CA GLY A 52 -9.52 -11.74 -15.93
C GLY A 52 -9.24 -10.24 -15.89
N ALA A 53 -10.28 -9.45 -16.14
CA ALA A 53 -10.26 -8.02 -16.00
C ALA A 53 -9.98 -7.64 -14.53
N GLY A 54 -8.70 -7.56 -14.18
CA GLY A 54 -8.26 -6.69 -13.09
C GLY A 54 -8.52 -5.27 -13.56
N GLY A 55 -9.68 -4.72 -13.22
CA GLY A 55 -9.99 -3.32 -13.45
C GLY A 55 -8.80 -2.50 -12.96
N SER A 56 -8.19 -1.74 -13.86
CA SER A 56 -7.18 -0.76 -13.48
C SER A 56 -7.87 0.22 -12.54
N VAL A 57 -7.64 0.03 -11.24
CA VAL A 57 -7.94 1.05 -10.24
C VAL A 57 -7.25 2.31 -10.76
N GLY A 58 -8.01 3.40 -10.91
CA GLY A 58 -7.44 4.69 -11.29
C GLY A 58 -6.27 5.02 -10.35
N GLU A 59 -5.40 5.93 -10.76
CA GLU A 59 -4.32 6.37 -9.89
C GLU A 59 -4.89 6.83 -8.54
N ILE A 60 -4.38 6.25 -7.44
CA ILE A 60 -4.84 6.59 -6.09
C ILE A 60 -4.63 8.08 -5.88
N PRO A 61 -5.67 8.84 -5.50
CA PRO A 61 -5.53 10.26 -5.24
C PRO A 61 -4.39 10.59 -4.28
N VAL A 62 -3.75 11.74 -4.48
CA VAL A 62 -2.80 12.31 -3.53
C VAL A 62 -3.54 13.37 -2.70
N GLY A 63 -3.41 13.29 -1.38
CA GLY A 63 -3.97 14.24 -0.43
C GLY A 63 -3.02 15.40 -0.11
N ALA A 64 -3.38 16.21 0.89
CA ALA A 64 -2.58 17.35 1.31
C ALA A 64 -1.35 16.98 2.17
N GLY A 65 -1.35 15.77 2.73
CA GLY A 65 -0.38 15.27 3.68
C GLY A 65 -0.55 15.85 5.10
N PRO A 66 0.40 15.54 6.00
CA PRO A 66 0.39 16.06 7.37
C PRO A 66 0.46 17.59 7.43
N ARG A 67 -0.31 18.19 8.34
CA ARG A 67 -0.39 19.64 8.54
C ARG A 67 -0.03 20.01 9.97
N SER A 68 0.50 21.21 10.18
CA SER A 68 0.71 21.77 11.52
C SER A 68 -0.61 22.09 12.24
N THR A 69 -1.67 22.33 11.46
CA THR A 69 -3.03 22.58 11.93
C THR A 69 -4.01 21.84 11.05
N TYR A 70 -4.99 21.19 11.67
CA TYR A 70 -6.05 20.45 10.99
C TYR A 70 -7.38 21.19 11.17
N THR A 71 -8.14 21.22 10.09
CA THR A 71 -9.54 21.65 10.09
C THR A 71 -10.41 20.46 9.72
N VAL A 72 -11.62 20.46 10.26
CA VAL A 72 -12.65 19.47 9.94
C VAL A 72 -12.90 19.48 8.44
N GLN A 73 -12.69 18.35 7.79
CA GLN A 73 -13.03 18.17 6.38
C GLN A 73 -14.52 17.95 6.18
N GLU A 74 -15.00 18.40 5.02
CA GLU A 74 -16.32 18.04 4.54
C GLU A 74 -16.41 16.53 4.33
N GLN A 75 -17.54 15.95 4.74
CA GLN A 75 -17.85 14.54 4.55
C GLN A 75 -18.93 14.41 3.48
N PRO A 76 -19.06 13.25 2.80
CA PRO A 76 -20.14 13.04 1.84
C PRO A 76 -21.52 13.29 2.45
N PRO A 77 -22.54 13.66 1.65
CA PRO A 77 -23.89 13.89 2.16
C PRO A 77 -24.46 12.67 2.93
N ALA A 78 -25.37 12.93 3.87
CA ALA A 78 -26.00 11.85 4.64
C ALA A 78 -26.70 10.83 3.71
N GLY A 79 -26.45 9.54 3.95
CA GLY A 79 -26.99 8.43 3.16
C GLY A 79 -26.42 8.27 1.75
N SER A 80 -25.35 8.99 1.38
CA SER A 80 -24.76 8.90 0.05
C SER A 80 -23.71 7.79 -0.12
N CYS A 81 -23.26 7.17 0.97
CA CYS A 81 -22.22 6.14 0.95
C CYS A 81 -22.80 4.78 1.34
N HIS A 82 -22.26 3.72 0.74
CA HIS A 82 -22.72 2.36 0.94
C HIS A 82 -21.56 1.41 1.23
N TYR A 83 -21.62 0.73 2.37
CA TYR A 83 -20.68 -0.34 2.66
C TYR A 83 -20.71 -1.42 1.59
N ARG A 84 -19.53 -1.95 1.28
CA ARG A 84 -19.38 -3.21 0.55
C ARG A 84 -19.16 -4.33 1.55
N MET A 85 -19.33 -5.57 1.09
CA MET A 85 -19.05 -6.76 1.89
C MET A 85 -18.18 -7.70 1.08
N GLU A 86 -17.01 -8.05 1.61
CA GLU A 86 -16.11 -9.03 0.99
C GLU A 86 -15.65 -10.02 2.04
N LYS A 87 -15.70 -11.32 1.73
CA LYS A 87 -15.35 -12.40 2.67
C LYS A 87 -16.01 -12.32 4.05
N GLY A 88 -17.19 -11.71 4.12
CA GLY A 88 -17.92 -11.50 5.36
C GLY A 88 -17.58 -10.19 6.08
N GLU A 89 -16.53 -9.48 5.68
CA GLU A 89 -16.07 -8.25 6.32
C GLU A 89 -16.64 -7.00 5.64
N PRO A 90 -16.89 -5.90 6.39
CA PRO A 90 -17.30 -4.63 5.82
C PRO A 90 -16.12 -3.93 5.13
N LEU A 91 -16.38 -3.36 3.96
CA LEU A 91 -15.46 -2.49 3.23
C LEU A 91 -16.13 -1.15 2.95
N GLU A 92 -15.31 -0.14 2.72
CA GLU A 92 -15.72 1.20 2.37
C GLU A 92 -16.41 1.28 0.99
N ASP A 93 -17.15 2.37 0.78
CA ASP A 93 -17.69 2.71 -0.54
C ASP A 93 -16.56 3.26 -1.43
N LEU A 94 -16.29 2.61 -2.56
CA LEU A 94 -15.21 2.99 -3.48
C LEU A 94 -15.38 4.40 -4.08
N LYS A 95 -16.59 4.97 -4.09
CA LYS A 95 -16.84 6.34 -4.55
C LYS A 95 -16.66 7.37 -3.43
N CYS A 96 -17.08 7.05 -2.20
CA CYS A 96 -16.91 7.96 -1.07
C CYS A 96 -15.47 7.96 -0.53
N THR A 97 -14.86 6.78 -0.48
CA THR A 97 -13.55 6.54 0.12
C THR A 97 -12.66 5.77 -0.87
N PRO A 98 -12.25 6.37 -2.01
CA PRO A 98 -11.36 5.73 -2.99
C PRO A 98 -9.91 5.54 -2.48
N GLY A 99 -9.58 6.07 -1.29
CA GLY A 99 -8.24 6.16 -0.75
C GLY A 99 -7.56 7.47 -1.10
N ALA A 100 -6.60 7.89 -0.27
CA ALA A 100 -5.68 8.97 -0.62
C ALA A 100 -4.31 8.73 0.01
N THR A 101 -3.25 8.92 -0.78
CA THR A 101 -1.86 8.84 -0.29
C THR A 101 -1.37 10.19 0.23
N SER A 102 -0.46 10.16 1.19
CA SER A 102 0.24 11.33 1.68
C SER A 102 1.46 11.63 0.79
N PRO A 103 1.61 12.86 0.27
CA PRO A 103 2.80 13.25 -0.49
C PRO A 103 4.08 13.25 0.37
N ALA A 104 3.95 13.21 1.70
CA ALA A 104 5.10 13.15 2.61
C ALA A 104 5.76 11.76 2.64
N VAL A 105 5.07 10.71 2.18
CA VAL A 105 5.60 9.33 2.18
C VAL A 105 5.81 8.87 0.75
N THR A 106 7.05 8.53 0.42
CA THR A 106 7.43 8.03 -0.90
C THR A 106 8.27 6.76 -0.75
N GLN A 107 8.37 5.98 -1.82
CA GLN A 107 9.24 4.81 -1.86
C GLN A 107 10.70 5.16 -1.49
N ALA A 108 11.16 6.37 -1.87
CA ALA A 108 12.53 6.82 -1.65
C ALA A 108 12.82 7.24 -0.21
N ASN A 109 11.80 7.59 0.59
CA ASN A 109 12.00 8.16 1.93
C ASN A 109 11.50 7.25 3.08
N LEU A 110 11.20 5.98 2.81
CA LEU A 110 10.65 5.04 3.79
C LEU A 110 11.43 5.01 5.12
N ALA A 111 12.75 5.03 5.06
CA ALA A 111 13.62 4.97 6.25
C ALA A 111 13.48 6.19 7.18
N THR A 112 13.02 7.33 6.68
CA THR A 112 12.78 8.56 7.46
C THR A 112 11.30 8.81 7.72
N THR A 113 10.41 8.01 7.12
CA THR A 113 8.95 8.07 7.30
C THR A 113 8.42 6.78 7.94
N ILE A 114 7.59 6.00 7.25
CA ILE A 114 6.84 4.88 7.82
C ILE A 114 7.72 3.74 8.36
N CYS A 115 8.97 3.61 7.89
CA CYS A 115 9.92 2.61 8.38
C CYS A 115 10.96 3.19 9.36
N ARG A 116 10.78 4.43 9.81
CA ARG A 116 11.68 5.09 10.76
C ARG A 116 11.59 4.42 12.14
N LYS A 117 12.76 4.16 12.75
CA LYS A 117 12.84 3.73 14.15
C LYS A 117 12.20 4.78 15.07
N GLY A 118 11.45 4.34 16.08
CA GLY A 118 10.72 5.23 16.99
C GLY A 118 9.32 5.65 16.49
N GLY A 119 8.89 5.13 15.33
CA GLY A 119 7.54 5.35 14.80
C GLY A 119 7.39 6.66 14.02
N TYR A 120 6.27 6.78 13.30
CA TYR A 120 5.96 7.89 12.39
C TYR A 120 4.53 8.40 12.57
N THR A 121 3.56 7.48 12.59
CA THR A 121 2.12 7.79 12.50
C THR A 121 1.61 8.66 13.63
N LYS A 122 2.11 8.48 14.87
CA LYS A 122 1.72 9.29 16.04
C LYS A 122 1.86 10.80 15.80
N ASN A 123 2.87 11.22 15.04
CA ASN A 123 3.19 12.64 14.87
C ASN A 123 2.39 13.33 13.76
N ILE A 124 1.60 12.56 12.99
CA ILE A 124 0.86 13.10 11.85
C ILE A 124 -0.65 13.00 12.03
N ARG A 125 -1.14 12.34 13.09
CA ARG A 125 -2.57 12.16 13.32
C ARG A 125 -3.25 13.51 13.65
N PRO A 126 -4.42 13.79 13.07
CA PRO A 126 -5.23 14.93 13.48
C PRO A 126 -5.71 14.77 14.93
N PRO A 127 -5.98 15.88 15.65
CA PRO A 127 -6.49 15.82 17.01
C PRO A 127 -7.91 15.23 17.06
N GLU A 128 -8.28 14.58 18.16
CA GLU A 128 -9.59 13.94 18.35
C GLU A 128 -10.78 14.91 18.18
N ALA A 129 -10.59 16.19 18.49
CA ALA A 129 -11.62 17.21 18.26
C ALA A 129 -12.01 17.35 16.78
N VAL A 130 -11.05 17.11 15.86
CA VAL A 130 -11.27 17.09 14.41
C VAL A 130 -11.89 15.75 14.00
N THR A 131 -11.18 14.64 14.25
CA THR A 131 -11.61 13.31 13.80
C THR A 131 -12.93 12.87 14.43
N GLY A 132 -13.21 13.25 15.69
CA GLY A 132 -14.47 12.94 16.36
C GLY A 132 -15.67 13.66 15.74
N LYS A 133 -15.49 14.88 15.21
CA LYS A 133 -16.56 15.57 14.46
C LYS A 133 -16.75 14.95 13.08
N GLU A 134 -15.65 14.68 12.37
CA GLU A 134 -15.69 14.04 11.06
C GLU A 134 -16.31 12.64 11.13
N LYS A 135 -15.95 11.81 12.12
CA LYS A 135 -16.54 10.49 12.36
C LYS A 135 -18.06 10.53 12.46
N ARG A 136 -18.62 11.52 13.19
CA ARG A 136 -20.08 11.66 13.32
C ARG A 136 -20.74 12.05 12.00
N LEU A 137 -20.10 12.91 11.22
CA LEU A 137 -20.60 13.32 9.91
C LEU A 137 -20.51 12.16 8.91
N ASN A 138 -19.39 11.43 8.89
CA ASN A 138 -19.16 10.28 8.02
C ASN A 138 -20.12 9.11 8.38
N ALA A 139 -20.40 8.89 9.67
CA ALA A 139 -21.42 7.94 10.09
C ALA A 139 -22.81 8.27 9.50
N ALA A 140 -23.17 9.55 9.41
CA ALA A 140 -24.39 9.95 8.71
C ALA A 140 -24.30 9.69 7.20
N SER A 141 -23.13 9.87 6.58
CA SER A 141 -22.90 9.55 5.16
C SER A 141 -23.17 8.08 4.83
N TYR A 142 -22.74 7.16 5.70
CA TYR A 142 -22.96 5.72 5.57
C TYR A 142 -24.29 5.23 6.14
N GLY A 143 -25.08 6.10 6.77
CA GLY A 143 -26.29 5.69 7.50
C GLY A 143 -25.99 4.71 8.64
N TYR A 144 -24.81 4.79 9.25
CA TYR A 144 -24.36 3.89 10.30
C TYR A 144 -25.24 4.03 11.56
N THR A 145 -25.88 2.94 11.97
CA THR A 145 -26.79 2.89 13.13
C THR A 145 -26.21 2.14 14.33
N GLY A 146 -24.98 1.62 14.22
CA GLY A 146 -24.32 0.92 15.31
C GLY A 146 -23.85 1.87 16.42
N LYS A 147 -23.27 1.32 17.49
CA LYS A 147 -22.68 2.17 18.54
C LYS A 147 -21.42 2.82 18.00
N MET A 148 -21.30 4.13 18.22
CA MET A 148 -20.14 4.91 17.78
C MET A 148 -18.84 4.51 18.48
N GLY A 149 -18.91 3.84 19.64
CA GLY A 149 -17.75 3.31 20.35
C GLY A 149 -17.26 1.96 19.84
N ASP A 150 -18.06 1.27 19.02
CA ASP A 150 -17.69 -0.02 18.41
C ASP A 150 -17.08 0.17 17.02
N ALA A 151 -17.48 1.23 16.30
CA ALA A 151 -16.88 1.60 15.02
C ALA A 151 -15.57 2.38 15.19
N GLU A 152 -14.74 2.39 14.15
CA GLU A 152 -13.58 3.30 14.03
C GLU A 152 -13.85 4.42 13.02
N TYR A 153 -13.00 5.45 13.05
CA TYR A 153 -12.90 6.38 11.93
C TYR A 153 -11.53 6.13 11.32
N ASP A 154 -11.54 5.23 10.35
CA ASP A 154 -10.37 4.51 9.95
C ASP A 154 -9.85 4.97 8.58
N HIS A 155 -8.56 4.76 8.37
CA HIS A 155 -7.87 5.10 7.14
C HIS A 155 -7.91 3.93 6.15
N LEU A 156 -8.56 4.06 4.98
CA LEU A 156 -8.54 3.01 3.95
C LEU A 156 -7.10 2.59 3.62
N ILE A 157 -6.26 3.57 3.29
CA ILE A 157 -4.81 3.39 3.28
C ILE A 157 -4.30 3.78 4.66
N SER A 158 -3.89 2.78 5.44
CA SER A 158 -3.23 2.98 6.72
C SER A 158 -2.18 4.10 6.68
N LEU A 159 -2.04 4.84 7.77
CA LEU A 159 -0.88 5.73 7.96
C LEU A 159 0.44 4.95 7.97
N GLN A 160 0.41 3.65 8.29
CA GLN A 160 1.56 2.75 8.17
C GLN A 160 1.93 2.49 6.71
N LEU A 161 1.02 2.73 5.76
CA LEU A 161 1.23 2.58 4.32
C LEU A 161 1.25 3.93 3.61
N GLY A 162 1.50 5.02 4.35
CA GLY A 162 1.60 6.36 3.79
C GLY A 162 0.28 6.92 3.28
N GLY A 163 -0.85 6.52 3.86
CA GLY A 163 -2.13 7.18 3.63
C GLY A 163 -2.13 8.63 4.13
N ASP A 164 -3.01 9.44 3.57
CA ASP A 164 -3.22 10.81 4.04
C ASP A 164 -3.88 10.82 5.43
N PRO A 165 -3.39 11.63 6.38
CA PRO A 165 -3.91 11.67 7.74
C PRO A 165 -5.31 12.25 7.89
N ASN A 166 -5.76 13.13 7.00
CA ASN A 166 -7.03 13.85 7.17
C ASN A 166 -7.85 14.04 5.89
N ASP A 167 -7.45 13.45 4.76
CA ASP A 167 -8.25 13.50 3.54
C ASP A 167 -9.51 12.63 3.67
N ALA A 168 -10.69 13.23 3.47
CA ALA A 168 -11.97 12.51 3.56
C ALA A 168 -12.08 11.34 2.58
N ARG A 169 -11.33 11.37 1.46
CA ARG A 169 -11.27 10.26 0.49
C ARG A 169 -10.53 9.04 1.05
N ASN A 170 -9.74 9.20 2.11
CA ASN A 170 -9.02 8.13 2.79
C ASN A 170 -9.68 7.71 4.11
N LEU A 171 -10.78 8.33 4.53
CA LEU A 171 -11.37 8.14 5.84
C LEU A 171 -12.82 7.64 5.74
N TRP A 172 -13.17 6.69 6.59
CA TRP A 172 -14.50 6.12 6.64
C TRP A 172 -14.84 5.62 8.04
N VAL A 173 -16.14 5.54 8.34
CA VAL A 173 -16.63 4.91 9.57
C VAL A 173 -16.63 3.39 9.41
N GLU A 174 -15.54 2.76 9.82
CA GLU A 174 -15.39 1.30 9.77
C GLU A 174 -16.24 0.65 10.87
N PRO A 175 -17.23 -0.20 10.52
CA PRO A 175 -17.99 -0.97 11.50
C PRO A 175 -17.09 -1.99 12.20
N ALA A 176 -17.49 -2.39 13.41
CA ALA A 176 -16.90 -3.53 14.08
C ALA A 176 -17.00 -4.83 13.24
N ASP A 177 -16.01 -5.72 13.34
CA ASP A 177 -16.00 -6.96 12.55
C ASP A 177 -17.25 -7.85 12.84
N PRO A 178 -17.65 -8.73 11.91
CA PRO A 178 -18.75 -9.66 12.08
C PRO A 178 -18.67 -10.49 13.35
N GLY A 179 -19.81 -10.67 14.02
CA GLY A 179 -19.88 -11.38 15.30
C GLY A 179 -19.47 -10.54 16.51
N HIS A 180 -19.15 -9.25 16.32
CA HIS A 180 -18.92 -8.32 17.41
C HIS A 180 -20.08 -8.25 18.41
N LYS A 181 -19.76 -8.13 19.71
CA LYS A 181 -20.74 -7.94 20.78
C LYS A 181 -20.98 -6.44 21.01
N PRO A 182 -22.16 -5.88 20.70
CA PRO A 182 -22.37 -4.44 20.75
C PRO A 182 -22.03 -3.82 22.12
N GLY A 183 -21.13 -2.83 22.13
CA GLY A 183 -20.65 -2.12 23.29
C GLY A 183 -19.40 -2.72 23.92
N SER A 184 -18.76 -3.72 23.30
CA SER A 184 -17.47 -4.24 23.75
C SER A 184 -16.26 -3.46 23.21
N GLY A 185 -16.50 -2.34 22.51
CA GLY A 185 -15.45 -1.49 21.95
C GLY A 185 -15.05 -1.90 20.54
N VAL A 186 -13.94 -1.39 20.05
CA VAL A 186 -13.49 -1.69 18.68
C VAL A 186 -12.91 -3.11 18.60
N ASN A 187 -13.27 -3.83 17.53
CA ASN A 187 -12.48 -4.93 16.96
C ASN A 187 -12.33 -4.66 15.46
N ASN A 188 -11.09 -4.76 14.98
CA ASN A 188 -10.76 -4.49 13.60
C ASN A 188 -9.73 -5.52 13.09
N LEU A 189 -10.17 -6.43 12.21
CA LEU A 189 -9.31 -7.44 11.59
C LEU A 189 -8.44 -6.88 10.45
N LYS A 190 -8.68 -5.64 10.01
CA LYS A 190 -7.83 -4.92 9.05
C LYS A 190 -6.48 -4.56 9.66
N ASP A 191 -6.42 -4.18 10.93
CA ASP A 191 -5.19 -3.75 11.63
C ASP A 191 -4.00 -4.75 11.49
N PRO A 192 -4.18 -6.07 11.72
CA PRO A 192 -3.15 -7.05 11.45
C PRO A 192 -2.70 -7.11 9.98
N VAL A 193 -3.62 -6.93 9.02
CA VAL A 193 -3.31 -6.88 7.59
C VAL A 193 -2.43 -5.68 7.28
N GLU A 194 -2.79 -4.49 7.78
CA GLU A 194 -2.00 -3.27 7.61
C GLU A 194 -0.59 -3.42 8.17
N THR A 195 -0.47 -4.03 9.34
CA THR A 195 0.82 -4.27 10.01
C THR A 195 1.69 -5.24 9.21
N LYS A 196 1.11 -6.29 8.62
CA LYS A 196 1.82 -7.23 7.74
C LYS A 196 2.26 -6.57 6.43
N LEU A 197 1.41 -5.74 5.83
CA LEU A 197 1.76 -4.95 4.65
C LEU A 197 2.90 -3.97 4.95
N HIS A 198 2.82 -3.24 6.06
CA HIS A 198 3.88 -2.33 6.52
C HIS A 198 5.20 -3.07 6.70
N THR A 199 5.18 -4.22 7.36
CA THR A 199 6.37 -5.06 7.55
C THR A 199 6.96 -5.52 6.22
N ALA A 200 6.11 -5.91 5.26
CA ALA A 200 6.55 -6.32 3.92
C ALA A 200 7.16 -5.15 3.14
N VAL A 201 6.60 -3.94 3.26
CA VAL A 201 7.14 -2.71 2.66
C VAL A 201 8.50 -2.37 3.28
N CYS A 202 8.59 -2.34 4.62
CA CYS A 202 9.82 -1.94 5.32
C CYS A 202 10.95 -2.97 5.22
N SER A 203 10.63 -4.23 4.92
CA SER A 203 11.62 -5.26 4.58
C SER A 203 11.97 -5.32 3.09
N GLY A 204 11.34 -4.50 2.25
CA GLY A 204 11.57 -4.47 0.81
C GLY A 204 10.99 -5.66 0.04
N LYS A 205 10.16 -6.50 0.68
CA LYS A 205 9.49 -7.64 0.03
C LYS A 205 8.46 -7.18 -1.00
N VAL A 206 7.80 -6.06 -0.76
CA VAL A 206 6.86 -5.41 -1.69
C VAL A 206 7.13 -3.92 -1.76
N THR A 207 6.75 -3.28 -2.86
CA THR A 207 6.83 -1.82 -2.97
C THR A 207 5.68 -1.16 -2.20
N LEU A 208 5.88 0.08 -1.76
CA LEU A 208 4.84 0.91 -1.13
C LEU A 208 3.60 0.99 -2.03
N LYS A 209 3.81 1.27 -3.33
CA LYS A 209 2.73 1.37 -4.31
C LYS A 209 1.97 0.05 -4.47
N ALA A 210 2.64 -1.10 -4.42
CA ALA A 210 1.96 -2.40 -4.51
C ALA A 210 1.07 -2.64 -3.27
N ALA A 211 1.58 -2.35 -2.06
CA ALA A 211 0.80 -2.44 -0.83
C ALA A 211 -0.42 -1.50 -0.82
N GLN A 212 -0.23 -0.24 -1.23
CA GLN A 212 -1.31 0.74 -1.35
C GLN A 212 -2.39 0.28 -2.34
N ASN A 213 -2.00 -0.18 -3.53
CA ASN A 213 -2.98 -0.68 -4.52
C ASN A 213 -3.70 -1.95 -4.05
N ALA A 214 -3.03 -2.82 -3.29
CA ALA A 214 -3.65 -4.01 -2.74
C ALA A 214 -4.73 -3.65 -1.71
N ILE A 215 -4.40 -2.79 -0.73
CA ILE A 215 -5.31 -2.46 0.37
C ILE A 215 -6.52 -1.62 -0.09
N VAL A 216 -6.36 -0.66 -1.00
CA VAL A 216 -7.51 0.15 -1.50
C VAL A 216 -8.49 -0.65 -2.35
N THR A 217 -8.04 -1.79 -2.90
CA THR A 217 -8.93 -2.63 -3.71
C THR A 217 -9.84 -3.44 -2.78
N ASP A 218 -9.20 -4.16 -1.86
CA ASP A 218 -9.84 -5.08 -0.93
C ASP A 218 -8.80 -5.49 0.12
N TRP A 219 -8.95 -4.98 1.34
CA TRP A 219 -8.03 -5.28 2.43
C TRP A 219 -8.07 -6.77 2.83
N THR A 220 -9.20 -7.47 2.63
CA THR A 220 -9.38 -8.90 2.99
C THR A 220 -8.60 -9.85 2.07
N THR A 221 -8.14 -9.37 0.92
CA THR A 221 -7.32 -10.13 -0.04
C THR A 221 -5.93 -9.52 -0.26
N ALA A 222 -5.62 -8.37 0.37
CA ALA A 222 -4.40 -7.63 0.10
C ALA A 222 -3.12 -8.45 0.31
N LEU A 223 -3.05 -9.24 1.38
CA LEU A 223 -1.91 -10.13 1.65
C LEU A 223 -1.78 -11.20 0.57
N SER A 224 -2.87 -11.92 0.26
CA SER A 224 -2.85 -12.98 -0.75
C SER A 224 -2.52 -12.44 -2.14
N LYS A 225 -3.01 -11.25 -2.50
CA LYS A 225 -2.74 -10.58 -3.79
C LYS A 225 -1.25 -10.27 -3.97
N LEU A 226 -0.52 -10.09 -2.88
CA LEU A 226 0.92 -9.83 -2.87
C LEU A 226 1.77 -11.07 -2.55
N GLY A 227 1.16 -12.26 -2.45
CA GLY A 227 1.85 -13.50 -2.11
C GLY A 227 2.41 -13.52 -0.67
N LEU A 228 1.80 -12.75 0.23
CA LEU A 228 2.16 -12.69 1.65
C LEU A 228 1.31 -13.68 2.45
N ALA A 229 1.91 -14.24 3.51
CA ALA A 229 1.17 -15.10 4.43
C ALA A 229 0.09 -14.30 5.18
N ALA A 230 -1.09 -14.92 5.31
CA ALA A 230 -2.25 -14.35 5.99
C ALA A 230 -2.05 -14.21 7.50
#